data_AF-A0A5J9UWU6-F1
#
_entry.id   AF-A0A5J9UWU6-F1
#
_cell.length_a   1.000
_cell.length_b   1.000
_cell.length_c   1.000
_cell.angle_alpha   90.00
_cell.angle_beta   90.00
_cell.angle_gamma   90.00
#
_symmetry.space_group_name_H-M   'P 1'
#
loop_
_entity.id
_entity.type
_entity.pdbx_description
1 polymer ?
#
loop_
_entity_poly.entity_id
_entity_poly.type
_entity_poly.pdbx_seq_one_letter_code
_entity_poly.pdbx_strand_id
1 'polypeptide(L)'
;MPACNMLLLGAKKKNLSGFSTATAEFRVGYLQQTEVFQSTPPSLRPQASRLIAAKSTLAARIDFIRGDPTGKAGKNLLNEIGKKIEKWQQLPPPRLPKPLPVPDSAPKKKRGGRRLRKTKERYAQTNMRKLVNRMQFGVPEESSLGDGLGKGYGLLGQAGSGKLRVSTGESKPISQFAKRFKEKNCGSGRLISGLTSSLAFTPIQGMELSSPFTDGNILGSGTGSTYFSDTGTFLKITKI
;
A
#
# COMPACT_ATOMS: atom_id res chain seq x y z
N MET A 1 -6.99 21.23 -19.83
CA MET A 1 -6.67 20.83 -18.42
C MET A 1 -6.99 19.35 -18.19
N PRO A 2 -6.21 18.62 -17.37
CA PRO A 2 -6.51 17.24 -16.98
C PRO A 2 -7.60 17.16 -15.90
N ALA A 3 -8.31 16.03 -15.83
CA ALA A 3 -9.41 15.80 -14.89
C ALA A 3 -9.00 15.93 -13.41
N CYS A 4 -7.77 15.54 -13.08
CA CYS A 4 -7.25 15.63 -11.72
C CYS A 4 -7.15 17.08 -11.20
N ASN A 5 -6.81 18.03 -12.08
CA ASN A 5 -6.71 19.45 -11.73
C ASN A 5 -8.09 20.11 -11.61
N MET A 6 -9.05 19.61 -12.39
CA MET A 6 -10.42 20.12 -12.36
C MET A 6 -11.08 19.94 -10.98
N LEU A 7 -10.74 18.86 -10.26
CA LEU A 7 -11.16 18.62 -8.87
C LEU A 7 -10.70 19.70 -7.87
N LEU A 8 -9.63 20.43 -8.20
CA LEU A 8 -9.03 21.43 -7.33
C LEU A 8 -9.47 22.86 -7.69
N LEU A 9 -10.30 23.02 -8.74
CA LEU A 9 -10.78 24.32 -9.16
C LEU A 9 -11.77 24.89 -8.13
N GLY A 10 -11.53 26.14 -7.73
CA GLY A 10 -12.31 26.80 -6.69
C GLY A 10 -11.96 26.32 -5.27
N ALA A 11 -10.90 25.54 -5.10
CA ALA A 11 -10.47 25.09 -3.78
C ALA A 11 -9.91 26.25 -2.95
N LYS A 12 -10.57 26.54 -1.84
CA LYS A 12 -10.09 27.52 -0.86
C LYS A 12 -8.92 26.91 -0.09
N LYS A 13 -7.77 27.58 -0.11
CA LYS A 13 -6.62 27.23 0.74
C LYS A 13 -7.02 27.53 2.19
N LYS A 14 -7.30 26.49 2.96
CA LYS A 14 -7.56 26.61 4.40
C LYS A 14 -6.30 26.20 5.14
N ASN A 15 -5.71 27.13 5.89
CA ASN A 15 -4.64 26.82 6.83
C ASN A 15 -5.31 26.36 8.13
N LEU A 16 -5.54 25.06 8.26
CA LEU A 16 -6.10 24.47 9.47
C LEU A 16 -5.00 24.39 10.53
N SER A 17 -5.04 25.26 11.54
CA SER A 17 -4.07 25.34 12.65
C SER A 17 -4.37 24.35 13.79
N GLY A 18 -5.01 23.21 13.50
CA GLY A 18 -5.41 22.22 14.52
C GLY A 18 -5.16 20.78 14.08
N PHE A 19 -5.02 19.88 15.05
CA PHE A 19 -4.73 18.45 14.83
C PHE A 19 -5.96 17.62 14.39
N SER A 20 -7.13 18.24 14.23
CA SER A 20 -8.38 17.55 13.90
C SER A 20 -8.53 17.33 12.39
N THR A 21 -8.78 16.08 11.97
CA THR A 21 -9.09 15.72 10.57
C THR A 21 -10.60 15.69 10.28
N ALA A 22 -11.45 15.86 11.31
CA ALA A 22 -12.91 15.76 11.18
C ALA A 22 -13.51 16.80 10.22
N THR A 23 -12.89 17.98 10.11
CA THR A 23 -13.29 19.08 9.21
C THR A 23 -12.39 19.18 7.98
N ALA A 24 -11.45 18.25 7.80
CA ALA A 24 -10.56 18.21 6.66
C ALA A 24 -11.30 17.66 5.44
N GLU A 25 -12.13 18.51 4.84
CA GLU A 25 -12.73 18.21 3.55
C GLU A 25 -11.65 18.32 2.46
N PHE A 26 -11.15 17.17 2.01
CA PHE A 26 -10.17 17.12 0.94
C PHE A 26 -10.83 17.43 -0.41
N ARG A 27 -10.31 18.44 -1.11
CA ARG A 27 -10.70 18.83 -2.49
C ARG A 27 -12.12 19.40 -2.61
N VAL A 28 -12.48 20.30 -1.69
CA VAL A 28 -13.67 21.16 -1.84
C VAL A 28 -13.41 22.14 -2.97
N GLY A 29 -14.29 22.21 -3.96
CA GLY A 29 -14.18 23.13 -5.08
C GLY A 29 -15.55 23.37 -5.72
N TYR A 30 -15.59 23.97 -6.91
CA TYR A 30 -16.86 24.26 -7.60
C TYR A 30 -17.71 23.02 -7.86
N LEU A 31 -17.08 21.85 -8.08
CA LEU A 31 -17.80 20.60 -8.28
C LEU A 31 -18.67 20.17 -7.10
N GLN A 32 -18.28 20.52 -5.88
CA GLN A 32 -19.07 20.19 -4.70
C GLN A 32 -20.36 20.99 -4.62
N GLN A 33 -20.44 22.15 -5.28
CA GLN A 33 -21.65 22.97 -5.34
C GLN A 33 -22.66 22.46 -6.36
N THR A 34 -22.28 21.53 -7.24
CA THR A 34 -23.19 20.99 -8.25
C THR A 34 -24.29 20.14 -7.64
N GLU A 35 -25.50 20.24 -8.18
CA GLU A 35 -26.68 19.49 -7.72
C GLU A 35 -26.45 17.98 -7.74
N VAL A 36 -25.80 17.48 -8.79
CA VAL A 36 -25.45 16.06 -8.94
C VAL A 36 -24.58 15.59 -7.77
N PHE A 37 -23.61 16.39 -7.34
CA PHE A 37 -22.77 16.03 -6.20
C PHE A 37 -23.54 16.09 -4.87
N GLN A 38 -24.36 17.12 -4.66
CA GLN A 38 -25.13 17.28 -3.42
C GLN A 38 -26.17 16.17 -3.22
N SER A 39 -26.80 15.72 -4.31
CA SER A 39 -27.72 14.57 -4.30
C SER A 39 -27.04 13.24 -3.96
N THR A 40 -25.71 13.13 -4.07
CA THR A 40 -25.00 11.88 -3.77
C THR A 40 -24.77 11.66 -2.27
N PRO A 41 -24.92 10.41 -1.78
CA PRO A 41 -24.68 10.09 -0.39
C PRO A 41 -23.19 10.29 -0.04
N PRO A 42 -22.87 10.72 1.20
CA PRO A 42 -21.53 11.16 1.59
C PRO A 42 -20.44 10.09 1.41
N SER A 43 -20.78 8.81 1.53
CA SER A 43 -19.86 7.69 1.29
C SER A 43 -19.36 7.60 -0.15
N LEU A 44 -20.17 8.00 -1.14
CA LEU A 44 -19.86 7.90 -2.56
C LEU A 44 -19.32 9.21 -3.16
N ARG A 45 -19.43 10.32 -2.44
CA ARG A 45 -18.95 11.65 -2.85
C ARG A 45 -17.51 11.68 -3.41
N PRO A 46 -16.48 11.05 -2.81
CA PRO A 46 -15.13 11.09 -3.37
C PRO A 46 -15.02 10.35 -4.71
N GLN A 47 -15.84 9.34 -4.93
CA GLN A 47 -15.89 8.60 -6.20
C GLN A 47 -16.70 9.37 -7.26
N ALA A 48 -17.82 9.97 -6.84
CA ALA A 48 -18.66 10.82 -7.67
C ALA A 48 -17.90 12.07 -8.15
N SER A 49 -17.15 12.76 -7.28
CA SER A 49 -16.37 13.95 -7.68
C SER A 49 -15.36 13.63 -8.78
N ARG A 50 -14.62 12.52 -8.66
CA ARG A 50 -13.68 12.07 -9.71
C ARG A 50 -14.38 11.77 -11.03
N LEU A 51 -15.55 11.15 -10.97
CA LEU A 51 -16.34 10.83 -12.16
C LEU A 51 -16.86 12.10 -12.84
N ILE A 52 -17.43 13.02 -12.06
CA ILE A 52 -17.91 14.32 -12.55
C ILE A 52 -16.74 15.07 -13.17
N ALA A 53 -15.59 15.16 -12.48
CA ALA A 53 -14.40 15.82 -13.01
C ALA A 53 -13.93 15.27 -14.37
N ALA A 54 -13.90 13.95 -14.50
CA ALA A 54 -13.55 13.29 -15.75
C ALA A 54 -14.55 13.61 -16.86
N LYS A 55 -15.85 13.61 -16.56
CA LYS A 55 -16.90 13.82 -17.55
C LYS A 55 -17.05 15.29 -17.95
N SER A 56 -16.95 16.24 -17.03
CA SER A 56 -16.99 17.65 -17.41
C SER A 56 -15.70 18.11 -18.11
N THR A 57 -14.54 17.49 -17.85
CA THR A 57 -13.34 17.76 -18.69
C THR A 57 -13.47 17.24 -20.11
N LEU A 58 -14.20 16.14 -20.33
CA LEU A 58 -14.56 15.69 -21.68
C LEU A 58 -15.56 16.66 -22.34
N ALA A 59 -16.60 17.06 -21.62
CA ALA A 59 -17.58 18.04 -22.11
C ALA A 59 -16.89 19.35 -22.54
N ALA A 60 -16.03 19.92 -21.68
CA ALA A 60 -15.29 21.13 -21.99
C ALA A 60 -14.38 21.01 -23.23
N ARG A 61 -13.85 19.81 -23.53
CA ARG A 61 -13.07 19.57 -24.75
C ARG A 61 -13.95 19.53 -26.00
N ILE A 62 -15.14 18.96 -25.90
CA ILE A 62 -16.13 18.92 -27.00
C ILE A 62 -16.60 20.35 -27.31
N ASP A 63 -16.90 21.13 -26.27
CA ASP A 63 -17.34 22.52 -26.39
C ASP A 63 -16.25 23.41 -26.99
N PHE A 64 -14.98 23.18 -26.63
CA PHE A 64 -13.84 23.92 -27.20
C PHE A 64 -13.73 23.72 -28.72
N ILE A 65 -13.98 22.50 -29.20
CA ILE A 65 -13.96 22.18 -30.65
C ILE A 65 -15.27 22.62 -31.34
N ARG A 66 -16.28 23.09 -30.57
CA ARG A 66 -17.63 23.40 -31.04
C ARG A 66 -18.31 22.21 -31.74
N GLY A 67 -18.06 21.00 -31.25
CA GLY A 67 -18.51 19.77 -31.90
C GLY A 67 -20.03 19.57 -31.91
N ASP A 68 -20.73 19.93 -30.82
CA ASP A 68 -22.17 19.69 -30.66
C ASP A 68 -22.91 20.93 -30.12
N PRO A 69 -23.38 21.84 -30.98
CA PRO A 69 -24.15 23.03 -30.54
C PRO A 69 -25.51 22.68 -29.93
N THR A 70 -26.00 21.45 -30.15
CA THR A 70 -27.29 20.97 -29.61
C THR A 70 -27.22 20.55 -28.14
N GLY A 71 -26.02 20.39 -27.57
CA GLY A 71 -25.82 19.96 -26.18
C GLY A 71 -26.17 18.49 -25.90
N LYS A 72 -26.43 17.67 -26.95
CA LYS A 72 -26.77 16.24 -26.80
C LYS A 72 -25.66 15.45 -26.11
N ALA A 73 -24.39 15.67 -26.49
CA ALA A 73 -23.26 15.01 -25.86
C ALA A 73 -23.17 15.31 -24.35
N GLY A 74 -23.38 16.57 -23.94
CA GLY A 74 -23.39 16.96 -22.52
C GLY A 74 -24.47 16.23 -21.72
N LYS A 75 -25.70 16.15 -22.26
CA LYS A 75 -26.81 15.42 -21.63
C LYS A 75 -26.51 13.92 -21.50
N ASN A 76 -25.89 13.32 -22.51
CA ASN A 76 -25.48 11.91 -22.46
C ASN A 76 -24.43 11.66 -21.36
N LEU A 77 -23.43 12.55 -21.23
CA LEU A 77 -22.42 12.45 -20.17
C LEU A 77 -23.04 12.60 -18.78
N LEU A 78 -24.02 13.49 -18.62
CA LEU A 78 -24.78 13.64 -17.37
C LEU A 78 -25.57 12.39 -17.02
N ASN A 79 -26.26 11.79 -18.01
CA ASN A 79 -26.97 10.53 -17.83
C ASN A 79 -26.03 9.38 -17.45
N GLU A 80 -24.83 9.32 -18.03
CA GLU A 80 -23.82 8.34 -17.65
C GLU A 80 -23.32 8.51 -16.20
N ILE A 81 -23.20 9.76 -15.73
CA ILE A 81 -22.87 10.05 -14.33
C ILE A 81 -23.97 9.51 -13.42
N GLY A 82 -25.24 9.83 -13.70
CA GLY A 82 -26.39 9.37 -12.92
C GLY A 82 -26.46 7.85 -12.84
N LYS A 83 -26.39 7.16 -13.98
CA LYS A 83 -26.41 5.68 -14.05
C LYS A 83 -25.28 5.03 -13.24
N LYS A 84 -24.08 5.62 -13.21
CA LYS A 84 -22.96 5.08 -12.42
C LYS A 84 -23.16 5.28 -10.92
N ILE A 85 -23.67 6.44 -10.51
CA ILE A 85 -23.97 6.73 -9.10
C ILE A 85 -25.06 5.77 -8.62
N GLU A 86 -26.13 5.60 -9.39
CA GLU A 86 -27.21 4.66 -9.09
C GLU A 86 -26.68 3.23 -8.95
N LYS A 87 -25.82 2.79 -9.88
CA LYS A 87 -25.16 1.47 -9.81
C LYS A 87 -24.29 1.29 -8.56
N TRP A 88 -23.68 2.34 -8.03
CA TRP A 88 -22.90 2.26 -6.79
C TRP A 88 -23.77 2.22 -5.53
N GLN A 89 -24.98 2.78 -5.60
CA GLN A 89 -25.96 2.70 -4.52
C GLN A 89 -26.62 1.32 -4.45
N GLN A 90 -26.71 0.62 -5.59
CA GLN A 90 -27.19 -0.75 -5.63
C GLN A 90 -26.31 -1.65 -4.75
N LEU A 91 -26.96 -2.33 -3.80
CA LEU A 91 -26.28 -3.32 -2.97
C LEU A 91 -25.74 -4.45 -3.85
N PRO A 92 -24.54 -4.97 -3.56
CA PRO A 92 -24.06 -6.14 -4.25
C PRO A 92 -25.04 -7.30 -4.03
N PRO A 93 -25.26 -8.16 -5.04
CA PRO A 93 -26.13 -9.31 -4.87
C PRO A 93 -25.65 -10.18 -3.70
N PRO A 94 -26.58 -10.78 -2.94
CA PRO A 94 -26.23 -11.58 -1.77
C PRO A 94 -25.32 -12.73 -2.21
N ARG A 95 -24.23 -12.93 -1.45
CA ARG A 95 -23.33 -14.06 -1.70
C ARG A 95 -24.05 -15.34 -1.29
N LEU A 96 -24.30 -16.22 -2.26
CA LEU A 96 -24.77 -17.56 -1.97
C LEU A 96 -23.75 -18.30 -1.10
N PRO A 97 -24.19 -19.10 -0.13
CA PRO A 97 -23.29 -19.91 0.68
C PRO A 97 -22.55 -20.87 -0.24
N LYS A 98 -21.21 -20.73 -0.31
CA LYS A 98 -20.38 -21.66 -1.06
C LYS A 98 -20.37 -22.98 -0.30
N PRO A 99 -20.85 -24.09 -0.88
CA PRO A 99 -20.82 -25.38 -0.21
C PRO A 99 -19.37 -25.75 0.10
N LEU A 100 -19.18 -26.49 1.19
CA LEU A 100 -17.88 -27.05 1.50
C LEU A 100 -17.44 -27.98 0.36
N PRO A 101 -16.12 -28.03 0.07
CA PRO A 101 -15.63 -29.05 -0.85
C PRO A 101 -15.96 -30.44 -0.29
N VAL A 102 -16.30 -31.36 -1.19
CA VAL A 102 -16.57 -32.76 -0.83
C VAL A 102 -15.35 -33.29 -0.06
N PRO A 103 -15.54 -34.03 1.05
CA PRO A 103 -14.44 -34.67 1.75
C PRO A 103 -13.65 -35.60 0.81
N ASP A 104 -12.39 -35.25 0.54
CA ASP A 104 -11.53 -36.06 -0.31
C ASP A 104 -11.05 -37.33 0.43
N SER A 105 -11.29 -38.50 -0.14
CA SER A 105 -10.72 -39.78 0.33
C SER A 105 -9.37 -40.12 -0.33
N ALA A 106 -8.99 -39.40 -1.39
CA ALA A 106 -7.80 -39.68 -2.17
C ALA A 106 -6.50 -39.31 -1.43
N PRO A 107 -5.42 -40.10 -1.60
CA PRO A 107 -4.13 -39.79 -0.99
C PRO A 107 -3.54 -38.49 -1.55
N LYS A 108 -3.11 -37.59 -0.65
CA LYS A 108 -2.53 -36.29 -1.03
C LYS A 108 -1.19 -36.46 -1.73
N LYS A 109 -0.96 -35.69 -2.81
CA LYS A 109 0.33 -35.64 -3.52
C LYS A 109 1.46 -35.18 -2.58
N LYS A 110 2.49 -36.01 -2.40
CA LYS A 110 3.65 -35.70 -1.57
C LYS A 110 4.72 -34.96 -2.39
N ARG A 111 5.39 -33.99 -1.77
CA ARG A 111 6.49 -33.22 -2.36
C ARG A 111 7.61 -33.03 -1.33
N GLY A 112 8.87 -33.01 -1.79
CA GLY A 112 10.07 -33.06 -0.94
C GLY A 112 10.98 -31.82 -0.96
N GLY A 113 10.61 -30.73 -1.65
CA GLY A 113 11.50 -29.58 -1.87
C GLY A 113 11.69 -28.65 -0.64
N ARG A 114 12.80 -27.88 -0.65
CA ARG A 114 13.19 -26.94 0.43
C ARG A 114 12.08 -25.96 0.82
N ARG A 115 11.39 -25.36 -0.16
CA ARG A 115 10.26 -24.44 0.10
C ARG A 115 9.12 -25.12 0.85
N LEU A 116 8.78 -26.34 0.44
CA LEU A 116 7.69 -27.10 1.04
C LEU A 116 8.05 -27.63 2.43
N ARG A 117 9.32 -28.03 2.65
CA ARG A 117 9.83 -28.39 3.99
C ARG A 117 9.68 -27.21 4.95
N LYS A 118 10.13 -26.01 4.55
CA LYS A 118 9.94 -24.77 5.33
C LYS A 118 8.48 -24.40 5.61
N THR A 119 7.54 -24.70 4.70
CA THR A 119 6.10 -24.47 4.99
C THR A 119 5.54 -25.53 5.92
N LYS A 120 5.95 -26.80 5.77
CA LYS A 120 5.54 -27.90 6.66
C LYS A 120 6.06 -27.67 8.08
N GLU A 121 7.32 -27.26 8.23
CA GLU A 121 7.94 -26.94 9.52
C GLU A 121 7.20 -25.83 10.29
N ARG A 122 6.64 -24.84 9.59
CA ARG A 122 5.82 -23.77 10.22
C ARG A 122 4.59 -24.33 10.93
N TYR A 123 3.88 -25.26 10.29
CA TYR A 123 2.64 -25.83 10.83
C TYR A 123 2.87 -27.12 11.65
N ALA A 124 3.96 -27.84 11.42
CA ALA A 124 4.29 -29.07 12.14
C ALA A 124 4.53 -28.81 13.63
N GLN A 125 4.23 -29.78 14.48
CA GLN A 125 4.59 -29.72 15.89
C GLN A 125 6.11 -29.70 16.03
N THR A 126 6.64 -28.77 16.85
CA THR A 126 8.07 -28.72 17.16
C THR A 126 8.50 -29.98 17.90
N ASN A 127 9.78 -30.31 17.84
CA ASN A 127 10.31 -31.45 18.57
C ASN A 127 10.12 -31.30 20.08
N MET A 128 10.23 -30.07 20.61
CA MET A 128 9.89 -29.77 22.01
C MET A 128 8.42 -30.07 22.35
N ARG A 129 7.47 -29.68 21.48
CA ARG A 129 6.05 -30.00 21.73
C ARG A 129 5.77 -31.49 21.67
N LYS A 130 6.49 -32.25 20.84
CA LYS A 130 6.40 -33.71 20.82
C LYS A 130 6.90 -34.33 22.13
N LEU A 131 7.96 -33.80 22.73
CA LEU A 131 8.46 -34.26 24.04
C LEU A 131 7.48 -33.94 25.17
N VAL A 132 6.87 -32.74 25.13
CA VAL A 132 5.80 -32.36 26.07
C VAL A 132 4.59 -33.29 25.94
N ASN A 133 4.25 -33.72 24.73
CA ASN A 133 3.12 -34.65 24.51
C ASN A 133 3.46 -36.12 24.83
N ARG A 134 4.69 -36.45 25.24
CA ARG A 134 5.08 -37.80 25.66
C ARG A 134 5.06 -37.88 27.18
N MET A 135 4.51 -38.94 27.72
CA MET A 135 4.43 -39.19 29.16
C MET A 135 5.18 -40.47 29.50
N GLN A 136 5.91 -40.49 30.62
CA GLN A 136 6.50 -41.72 31.14
C GLN A 136 5.47 -42.45 31.98
N PHE A 137 5.33 -43.75 31.73
CA PHE A 137 4.44 -44.59 32.51
C PHE A 137 4.99 -44.79 33.93
N GLY A 138 4.12 -44.75 34.94
CA GLY A 138 4.47 -45.00 36.33
C GLY A 138 5.17 -43.86 37.08
N VAL A 139 5.40 -42.71 36.43
CA VAL A 139 5.98 -41.52 37.06
C VAL A 139 4.97 -40.37 37.00
N PRO A 140 4.63 -39.71 38.12
CA PRO A 140 3.74 -38.56 38.10
C PRO A 140 4.34 -37.42 37.28
N GLU A 141 3.49 -36.74 36.51
CA GLU A 141 3.92 -35.65 35.63
C GLU A 141 4.17 -34.37 36.43
N GLU A 142 5.26 -33.67 36.12
CA GLU A 142 5.48 -32.31 36.59
C GLU A 142 4.58 -31.33 35.82
N SER A 143 3.69 -30.65 36.55
CA SER A 143 2.78 -29.64 36.00
C SER A 143 3.23 -28.22 36.37
N SER A 144 2.83 -27.24 35.56
CA SER A 144 3.17 -25.83 35.77
C SER A 144 2.75 -25.23 37.11
N LEU A 145 1.72 -25.78 37.78
CA LEU A 145 1.21 -25.27 39.05
C LEU A 145 1.30 -26.30 40.20
N GLY A 146 1.95 -27.45 39.97
CA GLY A 146 2.00 -28.55 40.93
C GLY A 146 0.70 -29.38 40.99
N ASP A 147 0.77 -30.58 41.60
CA ASP A 147 -0.36 -31.48 41.89
C ASP A 147 -1.34 -31.73 40.73
N GLY A 148 -0.83 -31.91 39.51
CA GLY A 148 -1.67 -32.17 38.33
C GLY A 148 -2.50 -30.98 37.87
N LEU A 149 -2.34 -29.81 38.49
CA LEU A 149 -2.96 -28.56 38.08
C LEU A 149 -2.07 -27.84 37.06
N GLY A 150 -2.70 -27.39 35.97
CA GLY A 150 -2.03 -26.62 34.92
C GLY A 150 -1.48 -27.45 33.77
N LYS A 151 -0.55 -26.87 33.01
CA LYS A 151 0.04 -27.52 31.83
C LYS A 151 1.13 -28.50 32.27
N GLY A 152 0.94 -29.76 31.91
CA GLY A 152 1.97 -30.79 32.05
C GLY A 152 3.13 -30.60 31.08
N TYR A 153 4.35 -30.90 31.54
CA TYR A 153 5.57 -30.81 30.76
C TYR A 153 6.00 -32.13 30.10
N GLY A 154 5.27 -33.23 30.34
CA GLY A 154 5.60 -34.56 29.83
C GLY A 154 7.04 -34.98 30.15
N LEU A 155 7.70 -35.58 29.16
CA LEU A 155 9.12 -35.96 29.27
C LEU A 155 10.07 -34.76 29.43
N LEU A 156 9.65 -33.53 29.14
CA LEU A 156 10.51 -32.34 29.27
C LEU A 156 10.75 -31.96 30.74
N GLY A 157 9.82 -32.30 31.64
CA GLY A 157 9.94 -32.04 33.08
C GLY A 157 10.84 -33.04 33.81
N GLN A 158 10.98 -34.26 33.31
CA GLN A 158 11.57 -35.40 34.03
C GLN A 158 13.10 -35.35 34.24
N ALA A 159 13.76 -34.23 33.93
CA ALA A 159 15.20 -34.08 34.12
C ALA A 159 15.62 -33.97 35.60
N GLY A 160 14.69 -34.06 36.57
CA GLY A 160 14.96 -34.13 38.01
C GLY A 160 15.66 -32.91 38.61
N SER A 161 15.89 -31.85 37.82
CA SER A 161 16.67 -30.68 38.23
C SER A 161 15.81 -29.47 38.59
N GLY A 162 14.48 -29.61 38.59
CA GLY A 162 13.51 -28.52 38.84
C GLY A 162 13.60 -27.34 37.85
N LYS A 163 14.40 -27.46 36.78
CA LYS A 163 14.67 -26.39 35.80
C LYS A 163 14.49 -26.97 34.40
N LEU A 164 13.57 -26.40 33.63
CA LEU A 164 13.34 -26.78 32.24
C LEU A 164 14.52 -26.34 31.36
N ARG A 165 15.28 -27.29 30.81
CA ARG A 165 16.31 -27.02 29.82
C ARG A 165 15.68 -26.94 28.44
N VAL A 166 15.32 -25.72 28.02
CA VAL A 166 14.78 -25.45 26.68
C VAL A 166 15.95 -25.10 25.76
N SER A 167 16.24 -25.97 24.78
CA SER A 167 17.18 -25.64 23.71
C SER A 167 16.55 -24.59 22.79
N THR A 168 17.18 -23.42 22.68
CA THR A 168 16.70 -22.24 21.94
C THR A 168 16.77 -22.38 20.41
N GLY A 169 17.20 -23.55 19.89
CA GLY A 169 17.62 -23.73 18.50
C GLY A 169 16.51 -23.82 17.43
N GLU A 170 15.27 -24.16 17.80
CA GLU A 170 14.17 -24.31 16.85
C GLU A 170 13.04 -23.32 17.14
N SER A 171 13.34 -22.01 17.08
CA SER A 171 12.28 -21.02 17.02
C SER A 171 11.59 -21.13 15.66
N LYS A 172 10.32 -21.55 15.65
CA LYS A 172 9.47 -21.34 14.48
C LYS A 172 9.55 -19.85 14.11
N PRO A 173 9.64 -19.46 12.84
CA PRO A 173 9.61 -18.05 12.47
C PRO A 173 8.29 -17.47 12.98
N ILE A 174 8.38 -16.74 14.09
CA ILE A 174 7.28 -16.12 14.81
C ILE A 174 6.55 -15.25 13.78
N SER A 175 5.27 -15.57 13.59
CA SER A 175 4.28 -14.87 12.78
C SER A 175 4.88 -13.88 11.77
N GLN A 176 5.12 -14.34 10.54
CA GLN A 176 5.28 -13.39 9.43
C GLN A 176 4.02 -12.53 9.40
N PHE A 177 4.11 -11.30 9.92
CA PHE A 177 3.04 -10.31 9.87
C PHE A 177 2.49 -10.34 8.45
N ALA A 178 1.17 -10.55 8.33
CA ALA A 178 0.51 -10.68 7.04
C ALA A 178 1.01 -9.56 6.13
N LYS A 179 1.40 -9.88 4.89
CA LYS A 179 2.07 -8.94 3.95
C LYS A 179 1.41 -7.55 3.89
N ARG A 180 0.08 -7.50 4.08
CA ARG A 180 -0.75 -6.28 4.17
C ARG A 180 -0.35 -5.30 5.29
N PHE A 181 0.25 -5.76 6.39
CA PHE A 181 0.76 -4.89 7.46
C PHE A 181 2.15 -4.32 7.16
N LYS A 182 2.99 -5.04 6.41
CA LYS A 182 4.29 -4.52 5.98
C LYS A 182 4.16 -3.37 4.98
N GLU A 183 3.24 -3.48 4.02
CA GLU A 183 3.02 -2.45 2.99
C GLU A 183 2.55 -1.11 3.59
N LYS A 184 1.78 -1.13 4.68
CA LYS A 184 1.35 0.10 5.38
C LYS A 184 2.52 0.86 6.01
N ASN A 185 3.54 0.14 6.48
CA ASN A 185 4.74 0.77 7.07
C ASN A 185 5.69 1.32 6.00
N CYS A 186 5.64 0.82 4.76
CA CYS A 186 6.44 1.33 3.65
C CYS A 186 5.96 2.69 3.12
N GLY A 187 4.74 3.13 3.47
CA GLY A 187 4.20 4.43 3.07
C GLY A 187 4.54 5.58 4.03
N SER A 188 4.97 5.28 5.26
CA SER A 188 5.23 6.32 6.28
C SER A 188 6.63 6.91 6.22
N GLY A 189 7.60 6.22 5.61
CA GLY A 189 8.99 6.68 5.50
C GLY A 189 9.28 7.57 4.28
N ARG A 190 8.29 7.80 3.41
CA ARG A 190 8.45 8.58 2.17
C ARG A 190 7.41 9.69 2.03
N LEU A 191 6.96 10.24 3.16
CA LEU A 191 6.39 11.59 3.17
C LEU A 191 7.58 12.56 3.32
N ILE A 192 8.32 12.73 2.24
CA ILE A 192 9.23 13.87 2.09
C ILE A 192 8.29 15.08 2.08
N SER A 193 8.19 15.78 3.20
CA SER A 193 7.41 17.00 3.26
C SER A 193 8.04 17.98 2.26
N GLY A 194 7.24 18.79 1.57
CA GLY A 194 7.77 19.85 0.70
C GLY A 194 8.58 20.92 1.43
N LEU A 195 8.80 20.75 2.75
CA LEU A 195 9.57 21.60 3.64
C LEU A 195 10.89 20.95 4.08
N THR A 196 11.11 19.64 3.85
CA THR A 196 12.47 19.07 3.92
C THR A 196 13.21 19.47 2.65
N SER A 197 13.74 20.68 2.64
CA SER A 197 14.63 21.16 1.59
C SER A 197 15.86 20.26 1.46
N SER A 198 16.32 20.12 0.22
CA SER A 198 17.52 19.40 -0.20
C SER A 198 18.80 20.11 0.28
N LEU A 199 19.04 20.10 1.58
CA LEU A 199 20.23 20.70 2.17
C LEU A 199 21.34 19.63 2.24
N ALA A 200 22.38 19.80 1.42
CA ALA A 200 23.61 19.01 1.52
C ALA A 200 24.66 19.85 2.24
N PHE A 201 25.23 19.31 3.32
CA PHE A 201 26.37 19.92 4.00
C PHE A 201 27.66 19.34 3.39
N THR A 202 28.38 20.15 2.62
CA THR A 202 29.73 19.80 2.16
C THR A 202 30.76 20.53 3.01
N PRO A 203 31.91 19.90 3.35
CA PRO A 203 32.85 20.43 4.34
C PRO A 203 33.61 21.68 3.89
N ILE A 204 33.47 22.12 2.64
CA ILE A 204 34.26 23.22 2.06
C ILE A 204 33.44 24.51 1.88
N GLN A 205 32.11 24.45 1.75
CA GLN A 205 31.33 25.63 1.32
C GLN A 205 29.98 25.86 2.03
N GLY A 206 29.65 25.06 3.05
CA GLY A 206 28.47 25.29 3.90
C GLY A 206 27.16 24.70 3.36
N MET A 207 26.02 25.25 3.82
CA MET A 207 24.68 24.77 3.48
C MET A 207 24.27 25.22 2.07
N GLU A 208 24.26 24.30 1.11
CA GLU A 208 23.76 24.58 -0.24
C GLU A 208 22.47 23.80 -0.55
N LEU A 209 21.59 24.43 -1.32
CA LEU A 209 20.35 23.85 -1.84
C LEU A 209 20.65 23.12 -3.16
N SER A 210 20.77 21.79 -3.15
CA SER A 210 20.96 20.99 -4.36
C SER A 210 19.64 20.33 -4.81
N SER A 211 19.18 20.61 -6.03
CA SER A 211 17.98 19.95 -6.56
C SER A 211 18.26 18.48 -6.91
N PRO A 212 17.56 17.47 -6.35
CA PRO A 212 17.86 16.05 -6.62
C PRO A 212 17.49 15.57 -8.03
N PHE A 213 17.06 16.48 -8.92
CA PHE A 213 16.73 16.17 -10.32
C PHE A 213 17.82 16.57 -11.32
N THR A 214 18.88 17.27 -10.89
CA THR A 214 19.99 17.66 -11.79
C THR A 214 20.95 16.51 -12.06
N ASP A 215 21.16 15.62 -11.09
CA ASP A 215 22.18 14.57 -11.21
C ASP A 215 21.73 13.38 -12.09
N GLY A 216 20.44 13.34 -12.44
CA GLY A 216 19.87 12.33 -13.33
C GLY A 216 19.72 12.76 -14.79
N ASN A 217 20.06 14.01 -15.14
CA ASN A 217 19.74 14.56 -16.47
C ASN A 217 20.92 15.25 -17.19
N ILE A 218 22.16 14.96 -16.78
CA ILE A 218 23.37 15.41 -17.51
C ILE A 218 23.63 14.56 -18.77
N LEU A 219 22.88 13.47 -18.98
CA LEU A 219 22.98 12.63 -20.17
C LEU A 219 21.65 12.57 -20.95
N GLY A 220 21.15 13.73 -21.43
CA GLY A 220 19.99 13.68 -22.33
C GLY A 220 19.15 14.93 -22.58
N SER A 221 19.63 16.15 -22.33
CA SER A 221 18.92 17.37 -22.78
C SER A 221 19.75 18.08 -23.85
N GLY A 222 19.35 17.93 -25.11
CA GLY A 222 19.97 18.47 -26.31
C GLY A 222 19.87 19.99 -26.47
N THR A 223 20.26 20.73 -25.43
CA THR A 223 20.35 22.19 -25.43
C THR A 223 21.57 22.61 -24.59
N GLY A 224 22.76 22.20 -25.03
CA GLY A 224 24.03 22.62 -24.44
C GLY A 224 24.95 23.03 -25.58
N SER A 225 25.04 24.34 -25.83
CA SER A 225 26.00 24.93 -26.76
C SER A 225 27.41 24.44 -26.43
N THR A 226 28.05 23.72 -27.35
CA THR A 226 29.44 23.24 -27.22
C THR A 226 30.46 24.35 -27.47
N TYR A 227 30.02 25.60 -27.56
CA TYR A 227 30.86 26.72 -28.02
C TYR A 227 31.64 27.41 -26.89
N PHE A 228 31.29 27.17 -25.62
CA PHE A 228 32.00 27.74 -24.47
C PHE A 228 32.16 26.71 -23.34
N SER A 229 32.82 25.59 -23.62
CA SER A 229 33.23 24.63 -22.57
C SER A 229 34.72 24.82 -22.22
N ASP A 230 35.01 25.09 -20.95
CA ASP A 230 36.37 25.33 -20.42
C ASP A 230 37.29 24.09 -20.46
N THR A 231 36.79 22.94 -20.93
CA THR A 231 37.54 21.67 -21.03
C THR A 231 37.81 21.20 -22.46
N GLY A 232 37.47 22.00 -23.47
CA GLY A 232 37.68 21.64 -24.88
C GLY A 232 39.02 22.12 -25.44
N THR A 233 39.92 21.20 -25.82
CA THR A 233 41.16 21.52 -26.56
C THR A 233 40.89 21.59 -28.08
N PHE A 234 41.50 22.57 -28.75
CA PHE A 234 41.37 22.75 -30.21
C PHE A 234 42.19 21.72 -30.99
N LEU A 235 41.58 21.06 -31.99
CA LEU A 235 42.28 20.20 -32.94
C LEU A 235 42.68 20.99 -34.19
N LYS A 236 43.96 20.88 -34.59
CA LYS A 236 44.53 21.48 -35.80
C LYS A 236 44.18 20.60 -37.01
N ILE A 237 43.38 21.13 -37.94
CA ILE A 237 43.04 20.45 -39.19
C ILE A 237 44.18 20.64 -40.20
N THR A 238 44.81 19.55 -40.65
CA THR A 238 45.69 19.53 -41.82
C THR A 238 44.87 19.35 -43.09
N LYS A 239 45.07 20.24 -44.08
CA LYS A 239 44.43 20.16 -45.40
C LYS A 239 44.97 18.98 -46.21
N ILE A 240 44.07 18.21 -46.82
CA ILE A 240 44.27 17.49 -48.09
C ILE A 240 43.08 17.85 -48.96
#